data_AF-A0A8D0H4H7-F1
#
_entry.id   AF-A0A8D0H4H7-F1
#
_cell.length_a   1.000
_cell.length_b   1.000
_cell.length_c   1.000
_cell.angle_alpha   90.00
_cell.angle_beta   90.00
_cell.angle_gamma   90.00
#
_symmetry.space_group_name_H-M   'P 1'
#
loop_
_entity.id
_entity.type
_entity.pdbx_description
1 polymer ?
#
loop_
_entity_poly.entity_id
_entity_poly.type
_entity_poly.pdbx_seq_one_letter_code
_entity_poly.pdbx_strand_id
1 'polypeptide(L)'
;EIPVNNGIELLQLVLNFETKDPLILSCVLSNVSALFPFVTYRPQYLPEVLSKLFASVTFEVIEESKAPRTRAVKNVRRHSCSSIIKMCRDYPQLVLVHKSNCTQGSHCS
;
A
#
# COMPACT_ATOMS: atom_id res chain seq x y z
N GLU A 1 -3.99 26.33 -4.15
CA GLU A 1 -2.83 25.48 -4.47
C GLU A 1 -3.02 24.12 -3.79
N ILE A 2 -2.65 23.00 -4.43
CA ILE A 2 -2.75 21.69 -3.80
C ILE A 2 -1.54 21.54 -2.86
N PRO A 3 -1.72 21.24 -1.55
CA PRO A 3 -0.62 21.18 -0.59
C PRO A 3 0.15 19.86 -0.72
N VAL A 4 0.86 19.67 -1.84
CA VAL A 4 1.54 18.42 -2.20
C VAL A 4 2.53 18.00 -1.12
N ASN A 5 3.33 18.93 -0.58
CA ASN A 5 4.33 18.61 0.45
C ASN A 5 3.68 18.06 1.73
N ASN A 6 2.61 18.69 2.22
CA ASN A 6 1.87 18.20 3.39
C ASN A 6 1.22 16.84 3.10
N GLY A 7 0.67 16.65 1.90
CA GLY A 7 0.10 15.36 1.49
C GLY A 7 1.14 14.23 1.48
N ILE A 8 2.36 14.53 1.03
CA ILE A 8 3.49 13.59 1.04
C ILE A 8 4.00 13.32 2.45
N GLU A 9 4.11 14.33 3.29
CA GLU A 9 4.51 14.17 4.69
C GLU A 9 3.52 13.26 5.44
N LEU A 10 2.22 13.48 5.27
CA LEU A 10 1.17 12.62 5.80
C LEU A 10 1.26 11.19 5.24
N LEU A 11 1.53 11.04 3.94
CA LEU A 11 1.71 9.73 3.32
C LEU A 11 2.88 8.97 3.97
N GLN A 12 4.01 9.62 4.17
CA GLN A 12 5.17 9.02 4.83
C GLN A 12 4.86 8.61 6.27
N LEU A 13 4.15 9.44 7.04
CA LEU A 13 3.74 9.09 8.41
C LEU A 13 2.87 7.82 8.42
N VAL A 14 1.91 7.72 7.49
CA VAL A 14 1.02 6.56 7.38
C VAL A 14 1.78 5.30 6.90
N LEU A 15 2.72 5.45 5.96
CA LEU A 15 3.55 4.34 5.46
C LEU A 15 4.48 3.78 6.54
N ASN A 16 5.02 4.64 7.41
CA ASN A 16 5.89 4.23 8.51
C ASN A 16 5.15 3.69 9.74
N PHE A 17 3.83 3.85 9.82
CA PHE A 17 3.04 3.39 10.97
C PHE A 17 2.85 1.86 10.97
N GLU A 18 3.28 1.17 12.01
CA GLU A 18 3.11 -0.28 12.18
C GLU A 18 2.12 -0.62 13.28
N THR A 19 1.31 -1.66 13.05
CA THR A 19 0.36 -2.17 14.06
C THR A 19 0.09 -3.65 13.84
N LYS A 20 -0.22 -4.35 14.94
CA LYS A 20 -0.71 -5.73 14.92
C LYS A 20 -2.24 -5.82 14.99
N ASP A 21 -2.92 -4.69 15.21
CA ASP A 21 -4.38 -4.65 15.24
C ASP A 21 -4.94 -4.57 13.80
N PRO A 22 -5.75 -5.55 13.38
CA PRO A 22 -6.29 -5.60 12.01
C PRO A 22 -7.28 -4.47 11.68
N LEU A 23 -8.00 -3.93 12.68
CA LEU A 23 -8.91 -2.81 12.46
C LEU A 23 -8.13 -1.52 12.25
N ILE A 24 -7.10 -1.28 13.08
CA ILE A 24 -6.21 -0.13 12.89
C ILE A 24 -5.48 -0.25 11.54
N LEU A 25 -5.00 -1.44 11.17
CA LEU A 25 -4.37 -1.66 9.88
C LEU A 25 -5.33 -1.35 8.71
N SER A 26 -6.62 -1.69 8.83
CA SER A 26 -7.63 -1.32 7.82
C SER A 26 -7.79 0.20 7.69
N CYS A 27 -7.74 0.94 8.79
CA CYS A 27 -7.75 2.41 8.77
C CYS A 27 -6.49 2.97 8.10
N VAL A 28 -5.31 2.42 8.41
CA VAL A 28 -4.04 2.79 7.76
C VAL A 28 -4.13 2.60 6.25
N LEU A 29 -4.64 1.46 5.78
CA LEU A 29 -4.83 1.18 4.34
C LEU A 29 -5.82 2.15 3.67
N SER A 30 -6.87 2.55 4.40
CA SER A 30 -7.83 3.55 3.93
C SER A 30 -7.14 4.91 3.74
N ASN A 31 -6.29 5.31 4.69
CA ASN A 31 -5.50 6.53 4.62
C ASN A 31 -4.47 6.49 3.49
N VAL A 32 -3.76 5.36 3.29
CA VAL A 32 -2.86 5.17 2.14
C VAL A 32 -3.63 5.35 0.83
N SER A 33 -4.81 4.75 0.72
CA SER A 33 -5.64 4.85 -0.49
C SER A 33 -6.13 6.28 -0.75
N ALA A 34 -6.46 7.03 0.30
CA ALA A 34 -6.90 8.42 0.21
C ALA A 34 -5.75 9.39 -0.14
N LEU A 35 -4.53 9.09 0.32
CA LEU A 35 -3.33 9.88 0.05
C LEU A 35 -2.60 9.48 -1.24
N PHE A 36 -2.98 8.35 -1.86
CA PHE A 36 -2.39 7.88 -3.11
C PHE A 36 -2.35 8.91 -4.25
N PRO A 37 -3.34 9.81 -4.46
CA PRO A 37 -3.26 10.84 -5.49
C PRO A 37 -1.98 11.68 -5.39
N PHE A 38 -1.42 11.90 -4.19
CA PHE A 38 -0.16 12.63 -4.03
C PHE A 38 1.06 11.93 -4.65
N VAL A 39 1.01 10.60 -4.80
CA VAL A 39 2.06 9.80 -5.45
C VAL A 39 2.20 10.16 -6.93
N THR A 40 1.13 10.66 -7.58
CA THR A 40 1.23 11.16 -8.97
C THR A 40 2.18 12.35 -9.11
N TYR A 41 2.35 13.15 -8.05
CA TYR A 41 3.28 14.28 -8.00
C TYR A 41 4.69 13.87 -7.54
N ARG A 42 4.81 12.77 -6.77
CA ARG A 42 6.08 12.21 -6.29
C ARG A 42 6.12 10.69 -6.50
N PRO A 43 6.34 10.20 -7.73
CA PRO A 43 6.28 8.78 -8.05
C PRO A 43 7.30 7.91 -7.28
N GLN A 44 8.35 8.50 -6.70
CA GLN A 44 9.34 7.78 -5.91
C GLN A 44 8.77 7.03 -4.69
N TYR A 45 7.58 7.42 -4.19
CA TYR A 45 6.92 6.75 -3.06
C TYR A 45 6.09 5.53 -3.48
N LEU A 46 5.92 5.29 -4.78
CA LEU A 46 5.13 4.17 -5.29
C LEU A 46 5.62 2.80 -4.76
N PRO A 47 6.93 2.48 -4.71
CA PRO A 47 7.41 1.21 -4.17
C PRO A 47 7.06 1.01 -2.70
N GLU A 48 7.16 2.06 -1.87
CA GLU A 48 6.81 1.98 -0.44
C GLU A 48 5.30 1.75 -0.25
N VAL A 49 4.46 2.42 -1.03
CA VAL A 49 3.01 2.20 -1.02
C VAL A 49 2.67 0.76 -1.40
N LEU A 50 3.26 0.25 -2.48
CA LEU A 50 3.05 -1.14 -2.91
C LEU A 50 3.52 -2.13 -1.84
N SER A 51 4.71 -1.90 -1.27
CA SER A 51 5.25 -2.73 -0.18
C SER A 51 4.28 -2.81 1.00
N LYS A 52 3.74 -1.68 1.46
CA LYS A 52 2.76 -1.63 2.56
C LYS A 52 1.48 -2.40 2.25
N LEU A 53 0.95 -2.24 1.04
CA LEU A 53 -0.25 -2.94 0.58
C LEU A 53 -0.02 -4.45 0.49
N PHE A 54 1.07 -4.89 -0.15
CA PHE A 54 1.40 -6.30 -0.29
C PHE A 54 1.67 -6.97 1.06
N ALA A 55 2.42 -6.32 1.95
CA ALA A 55 2.62 -6.80 3.32
C ALA A 55 1.28 -6.99 4.06
N SER A 56 0.30 -6.13 3.79
CA SER A 56 -1.04 -6.23 4.36
C SER A 56 -1.89 -7.37 3.75
N VAL A 57 -1.59 -7.80 2.52
CA VAL A 57 -2.21 -9.00 1.89
C VAL A 57 -1.68 -10.29 2.54
N THR A 58 -0.40 -10.30 2.89
CA THR A 58 0.25 -11.40 3.61
C THR A 58 0.13 -11.25 5.13
N PHE A 59 -0.67 -10.29 5.62
CA PHE A 59 -0.83 -10.04 7.05
C PHE A 59 -1.37 -11.29 7.74
N GLU A 60 -0.50 -11.91 8.51
CA GLU A 60 -0.81 -12.97 9.45
C GLU A 60 -0.58 -12.40 10.85
N VAL A 61 -1.65 -12.36 11.65
CA VAL A 61 -1.46 -12.24 13.09
C VAL A 61 -0.81 -13.56 13.49
N ILE A 62 0.48 -13.52 13.82
CA ILE A 62 1.19 -14.65 14.43
C ILE A 62 0.56 -14.85 15.81
N GLU A 63 -0.56 -15.54 15.83
CA GLU A 63 -0.94 -16.33 16.99
C GLU A 63 -0.60 -17.76 16.62
N GLU A 64 0.25 -18.38 17.42
CA GLU A 64 0.52 -19.82 17.45
C GLU A 64 -0.75 -20.67 17.74
N SER A 65 -1.94 -20.06 17.71
CA SER A 65 -3.19 -20.72 17.99
C SER A 65 -3.72 -21.38 16.71
N LYS A 66 -4.04 -22.67 16.82
CA LYS A 66 -4.72 -23.50 15.82
C LYS A 66 -6.17 -23.05 15.55
N ALA A 67 -6.48 -21.77 15.71
CA ALA A 67 -7.81 -21.19 15.56
C ALA A 67 -8.03 -20.69 14.12
N PRO A 68 -9.27 -20.76 13.60
CA PRO A 68 -9.58 -20.22 12.27
C PRO A 68 -9.28 -18.72 12.23
N ARG A 69 -8.57 -18.25 11.18
CA ARG A 69 -8.28 -16.82 10.96
C ARG A 69 -9.52 -15.97 11.22
N THR A 70 -9.38 -14.99 12.12
CA THR A 70 -10.49 -14.11 12.53
C THR A 70 -11.06 -13.37 11.31
N ARG A 71 -12.37 -13.05 11.37
CA ARG A 71 -13.06 -12.30 10.30
C ARG A 71 -12.36 -10.98 9.99
N ALA A 72 -11.78 -10.33 10.99
CA ALA A 72 -11.03 -9.08 10.85
C ALA A 72 -9.81 -9.24 9.93
N VAL A 73 -9.01 -10.30 10.08
CA VAL A 73 -7.84 -10.57 9.21
C VAL A 73 -8.27 -10.79 7.76
N LYS A 74 -9.35 -11.57 7.54
CA LYS A 74 -9.89 -11.76 6.17
C LYS A 74 -10.34 -10.43 5.54
N ASN A 75 -10.95 -9.55 6.34
CA ASN A 75 -11.38 -8.24 5.87
C ASN A 75 -10.20 -7.33 5.49
N VAL A 76 -9.12 -7.31 6.27
CA VAL A 76 -7.88 -6.57 5.93
C VAL A 76 -7.32 -7.02 4.59
N ARG A 77 -7.20 -8.34 4.38
CA ARG A 77 -6.68 -8.89 3.11
C ARG A 77 -7.55 -8.48 1.94
N ARG A 78 -8.88 -8.56 2.09
CA ARG A 78 -9.84 -8.11 1.08
C ARG A 78 -9.72 -6.61 0.80
N HIS A 79 -9.55 -5.80 1.84
CA HIS A 79 -9.36 -4.36 1.74
C HIS A 79 -8.11 -4.05 0.92
N SER A 80 -6.96 -4.64 1.28
CA SER A 80 -5.71 -4.42 0.56
C SER A 80 -5.82 -4.80 -0.91
N CYS A 81 -6.38 -5.97 -1.23
CA CYS A 81 -6.61 -6.37 -2.62
C CYS A 81 -7.50 -5.37 -3.37
N SER A 82 -8.56 -4.86 -2.73
CA SER A 82 -9.44 -3.84 -3.34
C SER A 82 -8.69 -2.54 -3.62
N SER A 83 -7.84 -2.09 -2.70
CA SER A 83 -7.00 -0.89 -2.87
C SER A 83 -6.00 -1.07 -4.01
N ILE A 84 -5.34 -2.23 -4.12
CA ILE A 84 -4.42 -2.54 -5.21
C ILE A 84 -5.14 -2.48 -6.57
N ILE A 85 -6.32 -3.13 -6.68
CA ILE A 85 -7.10 -3.13 -7.92
C ILE A 85 -7.52 -1.69 -8.29
N LYS A 86 -7.99 -0.92 -7.32
CA LYS A 86 -8.38 0.49 -7.52
C LYS A 86 -7.19 1.31 -8.03
N MET A 87 -6.02 1.18 -7.41
CA MET A 87 -4.81 1.88 -7.85
C MET A 87 -4.40 1.52 -9.27
N CYS A 88 -4.41 0.22 -9.61
CA CYS A 88 -4.11 -0.24 -10.97
C CYS A 88 -5.12 0.28 -12.00
N ARG A 89 -6.40 0.41 -11.62
CA ARG A 89 -7.46 0.91 -12.49
C ARG A 89 -7.39 2.43 -12.69
N ASP A 90 -7.19 3.18 -11.60
CA ASP A 90 -7.32 4.64 -11.61
C ASP A 90 -5.99 5.33 -11.99
N TYR A 91 -4.86 4.66 -11.77
CA TYR A 91 -3.51 5.18 -12.06
C TYR A 91 -2.65 4.17 -12.84
N PRO A 92 -3.14 3.65 -13.98
CA PRO A 92 -2.43 2.63 -14.75
C PRO A 92 -1.03 3.09 -15.18
N GLN A 93 -0.86 4.37 -15.49
CA GLN A 93 0.43 4.96 -15.86
C GLN A 93 1.52 4.80 -14.79
N LEU A 94 1.18 4.91 -13.50
CA LEU A 94 2.15 4.73 -12.42
C LEU A 94 2.59 3.26 -12.30
N VAL A 95 1.64 2.34 -12.44
CA VAL A 95 1.91 0.89 -12.33
C VAL A 95 2.63 0.36 -13.58
N LEU A 96 2.32 0.88 -14.76
CA LEU A 96 2.96 0.52 -16.03
C LEU A 96 4.42 0.99 -16.08
N VAL A 97 4.72 2.21 -15.59
CA VAL A 97 6.11 2.71 -15.52
C VAL A 97 6.96 1.85 -14.58
N HIS A 98 6.39 1.34 -13.49
CA HIS A 98 7.09 0.41 -12.61
C HIS A 98 7.43 -0.93 -13.32
N LYS A 99 6.56 -1.44 -14.20
CA LYS A 99 6.83 -2.63 -15.02
C LYS A 99 8.00 -2.42 -15.99
N SER A 100 8.09 -1.23 -16.60
CA SER A 100 9.20 -0.86 -17.50
C SER A 100 10.53 -0.70 -16.75
N ASN A 101 10.52 -0.13 -15.54
CA ASN A 101 11.73 0.01 -14.72
C ASN A 101 12.25 -1.35 -14.19
N CYS A 102 11.36 -2.32 -13.92
CA CYS A 102 11.80 -3.69 -13.63
C CYS A 102 12.42 -4.42 -14.84
N THR A 103 12.04 -4.06 -16.08
CA THR A 103 12.61 -4.68 -17.30
C THR A 103 13.92 -4.03 -17.75
N GLN A 104 14.22 -2.82 -17.30
CA GLN A 104 15.52 -2.17 -17.55
C GLN A 104 16.58 -2.47 -16.46
N GLY A 105 16.21 -3.15 -15.38
CA GLY A 105 17.13 -3.49 -14.27
C GLY A 105 18.00 -4.74 -14.48
N SER A 106 17.96 -5.40 -15.65
CA SER A 106 18.73 -6.64 -15.91
C SER A 106 19.99 -6.46 -16.76
N HIS A 107 20.33 -5.24 -17.19
CA HIS A 107 21.58 -4.98 -17.91
C HIS A 107 22.09 -3.58 -17.58
N CYS A 108 22.89 -3.48 -16.52
CA CYS A 108 23.89 -2.43 -16.35
C CYS A 108 24.91 -2.88 -15.29
N SER A 109 25.69 -3.90 -15.65
CA SER A 109 27.13 -4.08 -15.40
C SER A 109 27.53 -5.43 -15.98
#